data_AF-A0A0F5PEH5-F1
#
_entry.id   AF-A0A0F5PEH5-F1
#
_cell.length_a   1.000
_cell.length_b   1.000
_cell.length_c   1.000
_cell.angle_alpha   90.00
_cell.angle_beta   90.00
_cell.angle_gamma   90.00
#
_symmetry.space_group_name_H-M   'P 1'
#
loop_
_entity.id
_entity.type
_entity.pdbx_description
1 polymer ?
#
loop_
_entity_poly.entity_id
_entity_poly.type
_entity_poly.pdbx_seq_one_letter_code
_entity_poly.pdbx_strand_id
1 'polypeptide(L)'
;MDRGPFSKTAARNALDRLIEIARSDTGQARRVANFLLAWWNGEDCGHFPIADLFGVDPTIATHITTIVGFLGQHEGAIYPDAFDRKAEMIELVHRWRDFETD
;
A
#
# COMPACT_ATOMS: atom_id res chain seq x y z
N MET A 1 12.59 11.14 -16.00
CA MET A 1 12.79 10.70 -14.61
C MET A 1 12.23 9.28 -14.38
N ASP A 2 12.46 8.34 -15.31
CA ASP A 2 11.72 7.06 -15.29
C ASP A 2 12.53 5.86 -14.74
N ARG A 3 13.80 6.07 -14.35
CA ARG A 3 14.72 5.02 -13.89
C ARG A 3 15.28 5.23 -12.46
N GLY A 4 14.61 6.01 -11.63
CA GLY A 4 14.96 6.18 -10.22
C GLY A 4 14.30 5.13 -9.33
N PRO A 5 14.82 4.88 -8.10
CA PRO A 5 14.20 3.93 -7.15
C PRO A 5 12.77 4.35 -6.76
N PHE A 6 12.42 5.62 -6.97
CA PHE A 6 11.10 6.19 -6.70
C PHE A 6 10.40 6.67 -7.99
N SER A 7 10.68 6.04 -9.14
CA SER A 7 9.95 6.37 -10.38
C SER A 7 8.51 5.86 -10.34
N LYS A 8 7.64 6.38 -11.23
CA LYS A 8 6.25 5.89 -11.36
C LYS A 8 6.21 4.39 -11.69
N THR A 9 7.15 3.92 -12.52
CA THR A 9 7.31 2.50 -12.84
C THR A 9 7.71 1.67 -11.61
N ALA A 10 8.66 2.16 -10.80
CA ALA A 10 9.07 1.49 -9.58
C ALA A 10 7.93 1.42 -8.55
N ALA A 11 7.19 2.52 -8.38
CA ALA A 11 6.01 2.58 -7.50
C ALA A 11 4.90 1.63 -7.96
N ARG A 12 4.63 1.54 -9.27
CA ARG A 12 3.66 0.60 -9.84
C ARG A 12 4.06 -0.85 -9.53
N ASN A 13 5.30 -1.23 -9.80
CA ASN A 13 5.78 -2.59 -9.54
C ASN A 13 5.74 -2.94 -8.04
N ALA A 14 6.09 -1.99 -7.18
CA ALA A 14 5.99 -2.15 -5.73
C ALA A 14 4.52 -2.33 -5.30
N LEU A 15 3.61 -1.51 -5.82
CA LEU A 15 2.18 -1.62 -5.54
C LEU A 15 1.62 -2.98 -5.95
N ASP A 16 1.93 -3.45 -7.15
CA ASP A 16 1.49 -4.76 -7.64
C ASP A 16 1.95 -5.89 -6.70
N ARG A 17 3.22 -5.84 -6.28
CA ARG A 17 3.77 -6.84 -5.37
C ARG A 17 3.13 -6.80 -3.98
N LEU A 18 2.86 -5.61 -3.45
CA LEU A 18 2.22 -5.45 -2.15
C LEU A 18 0.76 -5.91 -2.16
N ILE A 19 0.02 -5.67 -3.25
CA ILE A 19 -1.35 -6.17 -3.41
C ILE A 19 -1.37 -7.70 -3.39
N GLU A 20 -0.47 -8.37 -4.12
CA GLU A 20 -0.34 -9.83 -4.08
C GLU A 20 -0.10 -10.36 -2.66
N ILE A 21 0.77 -9.69 -1.90
CA ILE A 21 1.07 -10.07 -0.52
C ILE A 21 -0.15 -9.85 0.39
N ALA A 22 -0.84 -8.72 0.27
CA ALA A 22 -2.02 -8.40 1.06
C ALA A 22 -3.21 -9.34 0.78
N ARG A 23 -3.23 -10.02 -0.37
CA ARG A 23 -4.18 -11.09 -0.69
C ARG A 23 -3.87 -12.44 -0.02
N SER A 24 -2.71 -12.58 0.60
CA SER A 24 -2.41 -13.77 1.42
C SER A 24 -2.97 -13.63 2.84
N ASP A 25 -2.78 -14.66 3.67
CA ASP A 25 -3.25 -14.67 5.07
C ASP A 25 -2.07 -14.94 6.03
N THR A 26 -1.20 -13.94 6.15
CA THR A 26 -0.06 -13.97 7.08
C THR A 26 -0.04 -12.70 7.94
N GLY A 27 0.71 -12.72 9.04
CA GLY A 27 0.94 -11.52 9.85
C GLY A 27 1.55 -10.37 9.04
N GLN A 28 2.38 -10.67 8.04
CA GLN A 28 2.95 -9.68 7.13
C GLN A 28 1.90 -9.14 6.15
N ALA A 29 1.01 -9.99 5.66
CA ALA A 29 -0.10 -9.59 4.77
C ALA A 29 -0.99 -8.52 5.42
N ARG A 30 -1.33 -8.69 6.71
CA ARG A 30 -2.10 -7.70 7.47
C ARG A 30 -1.39 -6.34 7.55
N ARG A 31 -0.08 -6.33 7.77
CA ARG A 31 0.73 -5.10 7.82
C ARG A 31 0.78 -4.39 6.46
N VAL A 32 0.94 -5.16 5.40
CA VAL A 32 0.89 -4.63 4.02
C VAL A 32 -0.49 -4.07 3.70
N ALA A 33 -1.57 -4.77 4.06
CA ALA A 33 -2.93 -4.28 3.90
C ALA A 33 -3.16 -2.98 4.67
N ASN A 34 -2.66 -2.88 5.91
CA ASN A 34 -2.73 -1.64 6.69
C ASN A 34 -2.03 -0.47 5.97
N PHE A 35 -0.84 -0.69 5.41
CA PHE A 35 -0.17 0.34 4.61
C PHE A 35 -1.01 0.78 3.40
N LEU A 36 -1.41 -0.17 2.56
CA LEU A 36 -2.14 0.12 1.32
C LEU A 36 -3.46 0.84 1.60
N LEU A 37 -4.22 0.35 2.57
CA LEU A 37 -5.51 0.91 2.93
C LEU A 37 -5.39 2.28 3.63
N ALA A 38 -4.38 2.46 4.51
CA ALA A 38 -4.12 3.77 5.10
C ALA A 38 -3.70 4.81 4.07
N TRP A 39 -2.94 4.41 3.04
CA TRP A 39 -2.61 5.27 1.92
C TRP A 39 -3.85 5.61 1.08
N TRP A 40 -4.74 4.64 0.83
CA TRP A 40 -5.93 4.86 -0.01
C TRP A 40 -6.99 5.72 0.67
N ASN A 41 -7.33 5.41 1.92
CA ASN A 41 -8.27 6.17 2.73
C ASN A 41 -8.02 5.89 4.21
N GLY A 42 -7.12 6.66 4.83
CA GLY A 42 -6.75 6.44 6.23
C GLY A 42 -7.82 6.80 7.26
N GLU A 43 -8.76 7.70 6.91
CA GLU A 43 -9.85 8.08 7.82
C GLU A 43 -10.81 6.91 8.04
N ASP A 44 -11.22 6.24 6.95
CA ASP A 44 -12.15 5.11 7.03
C ASP A 44 -11.45 3.76 7.20
N CYS A 45 -10.27 3.59 6.61
CA CYS A 45 -9.57 2.30 6.62
C CYS A 45 -8.46 2.21 7.67
N GLY A 46 -8.30 3.23 8.52
CA GLY A 46 -7.32 3.26 9.60
C GLY A 46 -5.89 3.57 9.16
N HIS A 47 -4.93 3.35 10.04
CA HIS A 47 -3.58 3.93 9.94
C HIS A 47 -2.49 2.87 9.72
N PHE A 48 -1.33 3.31 9.23
CA PHE A 48 -0.11 2.51 9.14
C PHE A 48 0.97 3.01 10.13
N PRO A 49 1.25 2.27 11.21
CA PRO A 49 2.36 2.60 12.11
C PRO A 49 3.71 2.39 11.41
N ILE A 50 4.64 3.34 11.49
CA ILE A 50 6.01 3.16 10.94
C ILE A 50 6.71 1.93 11.52
N ALA A 51 6.40 1.57 12.78
CA ALA A 51 6.95 0.38 13.43
C ALA A 51 6.54 -0.94 12.73
N ASP A 52 5.50 -0.94 11.90
CA ASP A 52 5.11 -2.11 11.12
C ASP A 52 6.20 -2.53 10.11
N LEU A 53 7.10 -1.61 9.73
CA LEU A 53 8.28 -1.92 8.90
C LEU A 53 9.22 -2.93 9.59
N PHE A 54 9.29 -2.96 10.92
CA PHE A 54 10.10 -3.95 11.65
C PHE A 54 9.46 -5.34 11.67
N GLY A 55 8.17 -5.43 11.34
CA GLY A 55 7.37 -6.65 11.38
C GLY A 55 7.20 -7.36 10.04
N VAL A 56 7.89 -6.91 8.99
CA VAL A 56 7.83 -7.47 7.63
C VAL A 56 9.22 -7.82 7.12
N ASP A 57 9.28 -8.71 6.12
CA ASP A 57 10.53 -9.00 5.41
C ASP A 57 11.14 -7.71 4.80
N PRO A 58 12.48 -7.56 4.76
CA PRO A 58 13.15 -6.38 4.19
C PRO A 58 12.73 -6.05 2.76
N THR A 59 12.40 -7.04 1.93
CA THR A 59 11.91 -6.84 0.57
C THR A 59 10.54 -6.14 0.58
N ILE A 60 9.65 -6.52 1.48
CA ILE A 60 8.35 -5.88 1.66
C ILE A 60 8.52 -4.45 2.15
N ALA A 61 9.38 -4.24 3.14
CA ALA A 61 9.71 -2.89 3.63
C ALA A 61 10.27 -2.01 2.50
N THR A 62 11.07 -2.57 1.60
CA THR A 62 11.60 -1.87 0.42
C THR A 62 10.49 -1.46 -0.55
N HIS A 63 9.50 -2.31 -0.81
CA HIS A 63 8.35 -1.96 -1.64
C HIS A 63 7.49 -0.85 -1.01
N ILE A 64 7.22 -0.92 0.31
CA ILE A 64 6.49 0.13 1.03
C ILE A 64 7.23 1.46 0.92
N THR A 65 8.52 1.47 1.23
CA THR A 65 9.34 2.69 1.19
C THR A 65 9.56 3.24 -0.23
N THR A 66 9.50 2.38 -1.25
CA THR A 66 9.51 2.80 -2.66
C THR A 66 8.28 3.67 -2.99
N ILE A 67 7.10 3.27 -2.51
CA ILE A 67 5.87 4.05 -2.70
C ILE A 67 5.94 5.34 -1.90
N VAL A 68 6.34 5.29 -0.62
CA VAL A 68 6.49 6.49 0.23
C VAL A 68 7.47 7.49 -0.40
N GLY A 69 8.61 7.00 -0.89
CA GLY A 69 9.60 7.81 -1.60
C GLY A 69 9.02 8.42 -2.89
N PHE A 70 8.26 7.65 -3.67
CA PHE A 70 7.57 8.17 -4.85
C PHE A 70 6.59 9.30 -4.49
N LEU A 71 5.75 9.10 -3.48
CA LEU A 71 4.79 10.11 -3.02
C LEU A 71 5.51 11.39 -2.57
N GLY A 72 6.59 11.27 -1.81
CA GLY A 72 7.38 12.42 -1.33
C GLY A 72 8.12 13.20 -2.41
N GLN A 73 8.10 12.77 -3.67
CA GLN A 73 8.70 13.47 -4.81
C GLN A 73 7.68 14.17 -5.72
N HIS A 74 6.38 14.07 -5.41
CA HIS A 74 5.32 14.65 -6.23
C HIS A 74 4.51 15.67 -5.44
N GLU A 75 4.06 16.72 -6.13
CA GLU A 75 3.12 17.69 -5.58
C GLU A 75 1.69 17.12 -5.62
N GLY A 76 0.93 17.34 -4.54
CA GLY A 76 -0.45 16.89 -4.42
C GLY A 76 -0.60 15.43 -4.00
N ALA A 77 -1.86 15.00 -3.86
CA ALA A 77 -2.20 13.66 -3.41
C ALA A 77 -2.23 12.69 -4.61
N ILE A 78 -1.41 11.64 -4.53
CA ILE A 78 -1.45 10.51 -5.46
C ILE A 78 -1.92 9.28 -4.69
N TYR A 79 -2.97 8.64 -5.19
CA TYR A 79 -3.58 7.45 -4.60
C TYR A 79 -3.43 6.24 -5.53
N PRO A 80 -3.67 5.00 -5.04
CA PRO A 80 -3.69 3.80 -5.87
C PRO A 80 -4.56 3.90 -7.13
N ASP A 81 -5.62 4.70 -7.13
CA ASP A 81 -6.47 4.99 -8.30
C ASP A 81 -5.66 5.54 -9.50
N ALA A 82 -4.61 6.33 -9.25
CA ALA A 82 -3.72 6.85 -10.29
C ALA A 82 -2.84 5.78 -10.97
N PHE A 83 -2.89 4.55 -10.44
CA PHE A 83 -2.25 3.35 -10.97
C PHE A 83 -3.27 2.31 -11.48
N ASP A 84 -4.55 2.67 -11.58
CA ASP A 84 -5.62 1.76 -12.00
C ASP A 84 -5.80 0.57 -11.03
N ARG A 85 -5.64 0.83 -9.71
CA ARG A 85 -5.74 -0.21 -8.65
C ARG A 85 -6.96 -0.09 -7.74
N LYS A 86 -7.97 0.68 -8.14
CA LYS A 86 -9.18 0.90 -7.34
C LYS A 86 -9.90 -0.40 -6.98
N ALA A 87 -10.03 -1.32 -7.93
CA ALA A 87 -10.76 -2.58 -7.71
C ALA A 87 -10.06 -3.46 -6.66
N GLU A 88 -8.73 -3.51 -6.70
CA GLU A 88 -7.90 -4.24 -5.75
C GLU A 88 -7.96 -3.60 -4.36
N MET A 89 -8.03 -2.27 -4.27
CA MET A 89 -8.22 -1.60 -2.98
C MET A 89 -9.57 -1.92 -2.35
N ILE A 90 -10.65 -1.94 -3.14
CA ILE A 90 -11.99 -2.37 -2.68
C ILE A 90 -11.96 -3.84 -2.21
N GLU A 91 -11.29 -4.72 -2.95
CA GLU A 91 -11.11 -6.12 -2.55
C GLU A 91 -10.40 -6.23 -1.19
N LEU A 92 -9.32 -5.46 -0.98
CA LEU A 92 -8.57 -5.46 0.28
C LEU A 92 -9.38 -4.88 1.43
N VAL A 93 -10.25 -3.89 1.18
CA VAL A 93 -11.23 -3.41 2.15
C VAL A 93 -12.11 -4.55 2.64
N HIS A 94 -12.81 -5.25 1.73
CA HIS A 94 -13.71 -6.34 2.12
C HIS A 94 -13.01 -7.47 2.87
N ARG A 95 -11.71 -7.66 2.62
CA ARG A 95 -10.92 -8.69 3.27
C ARG A 95 -10.46 -8.31 4.67
N TRP A 96 -10.04 -7.06 4.88
CA TRP A 96 -9.30 -6.64 6.06
C TRP A 96 -10.02 -5.64 6.94
N ARG A 97 -11.19 -5.15 6.52
CA ARG A 97 -12.02 -4.22 7.27
C ARG A 97 -13.41 -4.80 7.39
N ASP A 98 -13.84 -4.96 8.64
CA ASP A 98 -15.24 -5.19 8.96
C ASP A 98 -15.90 -3.82 9.03
N PHE A 99 -16.31 -3.30 7.86
CA PHE A 99 -17.28 -2.21 7.86
C PHE A 99 -18.61 -2.84 8.29
N GLU A 100 -19.07 -2.53 9.50
CA GLU A 100 -20.42 -2.89 9.92
C GLU A 100 -21.39 -2.35 8.86
N THR A 101 -22.05 -3.24 8.14
CA THR A 101 -23.26 -2.88 7.39
C THR A 101 -24.34 -2.62 8.43
N ASP A 102 -24.51 -1.35 8.79
CA ASP A 102 -25.76 -0.86 9.37
C ASP A 102 -26.94 -1.15 8.44
#